data_AF-A0A2T7VVA5-F1
#
_entry.id   AF-A0A2T7VVA5-F1
#
_cell.length_a   1.000
_cell.length_b   1.000
_cell.length_c   1.000
_cell.angle_alpha   90.00
_cell.angle_beta   90.00
_cell.angle_gamma   90.00
#
_symmetry.space_group_name_H-M   'P 1'
#
loop_
_entity.id
_entity.type
_entity.pdbx_description
1 polymer ?
#
loop_
_entity_poly.entity_id
_entity_poly.type
_entity_poly.pdbx_seq_one_letter_code
_entity_poly.pdbx_strand_id
1 'polypeptide(L)'
;MGAWLVFAGNIGMDGPYAALVALVACAVPMILWSLVVDRVHRNATTGIDWGCPRPFAKTREISLTKLAGLFATWAAIGIIYGMGRFYWEGNFAFAMWCFSWGMPIVALLAVPYVLWLDRYLEQPRDGSWHVGAWLTGQAGVDREAIWGHMRSWAVKAFFLAFMLAVVPGNYGSFIRSDLTRLVDPVMLASWLIALMFVIDVSFASVGYVLTLRPLDSHIRSANPFAAAWTAALICYPPFIMMETGGPLDYHPGTQEWSSWFAGHSVLLWLWGAALVALTAIYAWATVAFGLRFSNLTHRGILTHGPYAWSRHPAYLSKNLFWWLSTLPLLTTGSLVDAMRATLLMAVVSGVYYWRAKTEERHLGLDPTYRAYSGWMARRGAVPRFVRWLLGTPAPVTVDAPQVAA
;
A
#
# COMPACT_ATOMS: atom_id res chain seq x y z
N MET A 1 -13.97 -12.10 -4.27
CA MET A 1 -14.32 -10.67 -4.45
C MET A 1 -15.22 -10.44 -5.65
N GLY A 2 -14.85 -10.82 -6.88
CA GLY A 2 -15.69 -10.60 -8.07
C GLY A 2 -17.14 -11.09 -7.92
N ALA A 3 -17.34 -12.32 -7.42
CA ALA A 3 -18.68 -12.85 -7.14
C ALA A 3 -19.49 -12.00 -6.13
N TRP A 4 -18.82 -11.45 -5.11
CA TRP A 4 -19.46 -10.56 -4.14
C TRP A 4 -19.86 -9.23 -4.79
N LEU A 5 -19.00 -8.64 -5.61
CA LEU A 5 -19.30 -7.40 -6.33
C LEU A 5 -20.50 -7.56 -7.27
N VAL A 6 -20.58 -8.69 -7.99
CA VAL A 6 -21.73 -9.01 -8.84
C VAL A 6 -22.99 -9.15 -8.00
N PHE A 7 -22.94 -9.96 -6.93
CA PHE A 7 -24.10 -10.15 -6.05
C PHE A 7 -24.58 -8.82 -5.46
N ALA A 8 -23.69 -8.06 -4.80
CA ALA A 8 -24.02 -6.80 -4.17
C ALA A 8 -24.49 -5.74 -5.17
N GLY A 9 -23.93 -5.71 -6.37
CA GLY A 9 -24.37 -4.85 -7.46
C GLY A 9 -25.82 -5.12 -7.89
N ASN A 10 -26.22 -6.39 -8.00
CA ASN A 10 -27.57 -6.75 -8.44
C ASN A 10 -28.68 -6.36 -7.45
N ILE A 11 -28.36 -6.26 -6.16
CA ILE A 11 -29.32 -5.91 -5.11
C ILE A 11 -29.06 -4.54 -4.47
N GLY A 12 -28.14 -3.74 -5.03
CA GLY A 12 -27.85 -2.39 -4.58
C GLY A 12 -27.21 -2.28 -3.19
N MET A 13 -26.43 -3.28 -2.76
CA MET A 13 -25.73 -3.24 -1.46
C MET A 13 -24.48 -2.36 -1.53
N ASP A 14 -24.65 -1.05 -1.44
CA ASP A 14 -23.59 -0.03 -1.56
C ASP A 14 -23.06 0.51 -0.21
N GLY A 15 -23.64 0.05 0.90
CA GLY A 15 -23.32 0.52 2.25
C GLY A 15 -21.97 0.06 2.82
N PRO A 16 -21.52 0.67 3.93
CA PRO A 16 -20.20 0.42 4.52
C PRO A 16 -19.99 -1.02 5.01
N TYR A 17 -21.03 -1.69 5.53
CA TYR A 17 -20.93 -3.08 5.93
C TYR A 17 -20.72 -4.02 4.74
N ALA A 18 -21.37 -3.75 3.61
CA ALA A 18 -21.15 -4.51 2.39
C ALA A 18 -19.72 -4.33 1.85
N ALA A 19 -19.13 -3.15 2.04
CA ALA A 19 -17.73 -2.90 1.74
C ALA A 19 -16.78 -3.73 2.63
N LEU A 20 -17.08 -3.90 3.92
CA LEU A 20 -16.31 -4.80 4.80
C LEU A 20 -16.44 -6.27 4.37
N VAL A 21 -17.64 -6.71 3.94
CA VAL A 21 -17.81 -8.05 3.37
C VAL A 21 -16.98 -8.20 2.09
N ALA A 22 -16.85 -7.15 1.27
CA ALA A 22 -15.97 -7.16 0.11
C ALA A 22 -14.50 -7.38 0.51
N LEU A 23 -14.03 -6.77 1.60
CA LEU A 23 -12.69 -7.02 2.15
C LEU A 23 -12.51 -8.47 2.58
N VAL A 24 -13.51 -9.07 3.24
CA VAL A 24 -13.48 -10.51 3.61
C VAL A 24 -13.44 -11.38 2.35
N ALA A 25 -14.29 -11.07 1.36
CA ALA A 25 -14.34 -11.77 0.08
C ALA A 25 -13.06 -11.60 -0.76
N CYS A 26 -12.23 -10.59 -0.45
CA CYS A 26 -10.89 -10.40 -0.99
C CYS A 26 -9.86 -11.19 -0.18
N ALA A 27 -9.90 -11.09 1.16
CA ALA A 27 -8.94 -11.70 2.07
C ALA A 27 -8.96 -13.23 2.04
N VAL A 28 -10.14 -13.85 2.02
CA VAL A 28 -10.29 -15.31 2.07
C VAL A 28 -9.53 -16.01 0.93
N PRO A 29 -9.75 -15.69 -0.36
CA PRO A 29 -8.98 -16.33 -1.43
C PRO A 29 -7.49 -16.02 -1.36
N MET A 30 -7.09 -14.82 -0.92
CA MET A 30 -5.68 -14.48 -0.73
C MET A 30 -5.02 -15.38 0.32
N ILE A 31 -5.65 -15.54 1.49
CA ILE A 31 -5.17 -16.42 2.56
C ILE A 31 -5.09 -17.87 2.08
N LEU A 32 -6.17 -18.37 1.46
CA LEU A 32 -6.24 -19.74 0.99
C LEU A 32 -5.15 -20.04 -0.05
N TRP A 33 -4.97 -19.15 -1.03
CA TRP A 33 -3.92 -19.30 -2.04
C TRP A 33 -2.54 -19.31 -1.38
N SER A 34 -2.25 -18.33 -0.51
CA SER A 34 -0.96 -18.23 0.16
C SER A 34 -0.64 -19.46 1.03
N LEU A 35 -1.63 -20.03 1.70
CA LEU A 35 -1.41 -21.19 2.59
C LEU A 35 -1.39 -22.53 1.84
N VAL A 36 -2.28 -22.72 0.87
CA VAL A 36 -2.48 -24.02 0.20
C VAL A 36 -1.57 -24.18 -1.02
N VAL A 37 -1.48 -23.13 -1.85
CA VAL A 37 -0.76 -23.16 -3.13
C VAL A 37 0.69 -22.73 -2.93
N ASP A 38 0.91 -21.49 -2.50
CA ASP A 38 2.26 -20.95 -2.32
C ASP A 38 2.96 -21.53 -1.08
N ARG A 39 2.16 -22.04 -0.12
CA ARG A 39 2.62 -22.60 1.16
C ARG A 39 3.59 -21.68 1.89
N VAL A 40 3.30 -20.37 1.88
CA VAL A 40 4.17 -19.32 2.41
C VAL A 40 4.52 -19.53 3.89
N HIS A 41 3.67 -20.22 4.65
CA HIS A 41 3.92 -20.60 6.03
C HIS A 41 5.19 -21.44 6.21
N ARG A 42 5.69 -22.09 5.15
CA ARG A 42 6.93 -22.90 5.17
C ARG A 42 8.17 -22.14 4.72
N ASN A 43 8.03 -20.88 4.29
CA ASN A 43 9.16 -20.10 3.84
C ASN A 43 10.09 -19.79 5.02
N ALA A 44 11.40 -19.92 4.82
CA ALA A 44 12.41 -19.54 5.81
C ALA A 44 12.28 -18.05 6.21
N THR A 45 11.79 -17.20 5.32
CA THR A 45 11.53 -15.78 5.58
C THR A 45 10.52 -15.52 6.70
N THR A 46 9.68 -16.49 7.05
CA THR A 46 8.75 -16.37 8.19
C THR A 46 9.46 -16.40 9.54
N GLY A 47 10.65 -17.02 9.60
CA GLY A 47 11.38 -17.32 10.83
C GLY A 47 10.64 -18.29 11.74
N ILE A 48 9.82 -19.18 11.17
CA ILE A 48 9.05 -20.21 11.89
C ILE A 48 9.63 -21.59 11.61
N ASP A 49 10.04 -22.29 12.67
CA ASP A 49 10.35 -23.71 12.64
C ASP A 49 9.16 -24.51 13.20
N TRP A 50 8.35 -25.07 12.29
CA TRP A 50 7.20 -25.91 12.66
C TRP A 50 7.59 -27.26 13.26
N GLY A 51 8.81 -27.74 13.01
CA GLY A 51 9.27 -29.08 13.43
C GLY A 51 9.80 -29.13 14.85
N CYS A 52 10.20 -27.99 15.42
CA CYS A 52 10.83 -27.92 16.74
C CYS A 52 10.07 -27.01 17.72
N PRO A 53 8.86 -27.39 18.18
CA PRO A 53 8.11 -26.57 19.13
C PRO A 53 8.81 -26.51 20.48
N ARG A 54 9.10 -25.29 20.95
CA ARG A 54 9.60 -25.08 22.32
C ARG A 54 8.51 -25.41 23.35
N PRO A 55 8.89 -25.95 24.53
CA PRO A 55 7.98 -26.14 25.65
C PRO A 55 7.34 -24.82 26.07
N PHE A 56 6.02 -24.84 26.30
CA PHE A 56 5.25 -23.64 26.68
C PHE A 56 5.84 -22.91 27.90
N ALA A 57 6.32 -23.66 28.89
CA ALA A 57 6.96 -23.09 30.08
C ALA A 57 8.16 -22.19 29.76
N LYS A 58 8.91 -22.49 28.69
CA LYS A 58 10.09 -21.71 28.27
C LYS A 58 9.73 -20.45 27.48
N THR A 59 8.55 -20.41 26.86
CA THR A 59 8.13 -19.27 26.03
C THR A 59 7.10 -18.38 26.70
N ARG A 60 6.39 -18.87 27.73
CA ARG A 60 5.32 -18.14 28.43
C ARG A 60 5.75 -16.74 28.86
N GLU A 61 6.90 -16.61 29.51
CA GLU A 61 7.39 -15.32 29.98
C GLU A 61 7.69 -14.36 28.82
N ILE A 62 8.35 -14.87 27.77
CA ILE A 62 8.64 -14.11 26.55
C ILE A 62 7.33 -13.61 25.93
N SER A 63 6.32 -14.47 25.80
CA SER A 63 5.03 -14.13 25.23
C SER A 63 4.27 -13.10 26.07
N LEU A 64 4.30 -13.20 27.40
CA LEU A 64 3.66 -12.22 28.28
C LEU A 64 4.33 -10.85 28.18
N THR A 65 5.66 -10.79 28.17
CA THR A 65 6.41 -9.55 27.94
C THR A 65 6.08 -8.96 26.56
N LYS A 66 5.98 -9.80 25.52
CA LYS A 66 5.59 -9.38 24.18
C LYS A 66 4.19 -8.77 24.12
N LEU A 67 3.22 -9.42 24.78
CA LEU A 67 1.84 -8.93 24.87
C LEU A 67 1.77 -7.59 25.60
N ALA A 68 2.54 -7.42 26.68
CA ALA A 68 2.61 -6.14 27.39
C ALA A 68 3.11 -5.02 26.46
N GLY A 69 4.19 -5.25 25.70
CA GLY A 69 4.69 -4.28 24.72
C GLY A 69 3.71 -4.01 23.57
N LEU A 70 3.00 -5.04 23.10
CA LEU A 70 2.01 -4.93 22.03
C LEU A 70 0.81 -4.08 22.48
N PHE A 71 0.26 -4.37 23.66
CA PHE A 71 -0.88 -3.65 24.20
C PHE A 71 -0.52 -2.21 24.58
N ALA A 72 0.67 -1.97 25.11
CA ALA A 72 1.17 -0.61 25.33
C ALA A 72 1.27 0.17 24.02
N THR A 73 1.73 -0.47 22.94
CA THR A 73 1.79 0.15 21.61
C THR A 73 0.39 0.51 21.10
N TRP A 74 -0.58 -0.39 21.25
CA TRP A 74 -1.97 -0.11 20.84
C TRP A 74 -2.66 0.95 21.68
N ALA A 75 -2.41 0.97 23.00
CA ALA A 75 -2.91 2.02 23.87
C ALA A 75 -2.37 3.39 23.45
N ALA A 76 -1.07 3.49 23.13
CA ALA A 76 -0.47 4.72 22.61
C ALA A 76 -1.11 5.16 21.28
N ILE A 77 -1.34 4.24 20.34
CA ILE A 77 -2.04 4.53 19.08
C ILE A 77 -3.48 5.00 19.36
N GLY A 78 -4.20 4.35 20.29
CA GLY A 78 -5.55 4.74 20.68
C GLY A 78 -5.60 6.17 21.26
N ILE A 79 -4.60 6.55 22.07
CA ILE A 79 -4.46 7.93 22.56
C ILE A 79 -4.24 8.90 21.40
N ILE A 80 -3.36 8.58 20.44
CA ILE A 80 -3.13 9.43 19.26
C ILE A 80 -4.42 9.64 18.46
N TYR A 81 -5.19 8.57 18.22
CA TYR A 81 -6.49 8.68 17.56
C TYR A 81 -7.51 9.48 18.38
N GLY A 82 -7.52 9.33 19.70
CA GLY A 82 -8.38 10.12 20.58
C GLY A 82 -8.04 11.62 20.61
N MET A 83 -6.75 11.97 20.48
CA MET A 83 -6.30 13.36 20.42
C MET A 83 -6.62 14.04 19.09
N GLY A 84 -6.53 13.30 17.98
CA GLY A 84 -6.78 13.84 16.64
C GLY A 84 -8.27 13.93 16.33
N ARG A 85 -8.88 15.10 16.54
CA ARG A 85 -10.32 15.32 16.24
C ARG A 85 -10.73 14.93 14.82
N PHE A 86 -9.86 15.19 13.84
CA PHE A 86 -10.11 14.84 12.44
C PHE A 86 -10.31 13.34 12.19
N TYR A 87 -9.85 12.45 13.08
CA TYR A 87 -10.12 11.02 12.95
C TYR A 87 -11.58 10.66 13.22
N TRP A 88 -12.32 11.52 13.91
CA TRP A 88 -13.70 11.30 14.33
C TRP A 88 -14.71 12.02 13.43
N GLU A 89 -14.24 12.57 12.31
CA GLU A 89 -15.05 13.31 11.34
C GLU A 89 -14.88 12.70 9.93
N GLY A 90 -15.86 12.96 9.05
CA GLY A 90 -15.83 12.52 7.66
C GLY A 90 -15.57 11.03 7.48
N ASN A 91 -14.73 10.69 6.50
CA ASN A 91 -14.42 9.29 6.16
C ASN A 91 -13.66 8.55 7.28
N PHE A 92 -12.83 9.25 8.08
CA PHE A 92 -12.06 8.61 9.15
C PHE A 92 -12.94 8.12 10.31
N ALA A 93 -14.11 8.72 10.51
CA ALA A 93 -15.06 8.27 11.53
C ALA A 93 -15.42 6.78 11.36
N PHE A 94 -15.51 6.30 10.11
CA PHE A 94 -15.74 4.89 9.83
C PHE A 94 -14.55 3.99 10.22
N ALA A 95 -13.31 4.46 10.00
CA ALA A 95 -12.12 3.75 10.45
C ALA A 95 -12.06 3.65 11.97
N MET A 96 -12.40 4.74 12.68
CA MET A 96 -12.49 4.74 14.14
C MET A 96 -13.58 3.80 14.65
N TRP A 97 -14.76 3.80 14.02
CA TRP A 97 -15.81 2.82 14.31
C TRP A 97 -15.29 1.39 14.16
N CYS A 98 -14.58 1.08 13.07
CA CYS A 98 -13.97 -0.25 12.87
C CYS A 98 -12.98 -0.59 13.99
N PHE A 99 -12.15 0.35 14.43
CA PHE A 99 -11.19 0.10 15.50
C PHE A 99 -11.87 -0.06 16.87
N SER A 100 -12.88 0.74 17.18
CA SER A 100 -13.62 0.63 18.45
C SER A 100 -14.25 -0.74 18.65
N TRP A 101 -14.76 -1.36 17.58
CA TRP A 101 -15.35 -2.70 17.63
C TRP A 101 -14.35 -3.82 17.37
N GLY A 102 -13.40 -3.61 16.46
CA GLY A 102 -12.45 -4.63 16.02
C GLY A 102 -11.26 -4.82 16.96
N MET A 103 -10.71 -3.74 17.53
CA MET A 103 -9.51 -3.82 18.36
C MET A 103 -9.67 -4.65 19.64
N PRO A 104 -10.80 -4.60 20.38
CA PRO A 104 -11.02 -5.50 21.53
C PRO A 104 -10.95 -6.98 21.13
N ILE A 105 -11.54 -7.34 19.97
CA ILE A 105 -11.53 -8.70 19.44
C ILE A 105 -10.10 -9.09 19.05
N VAL A 106 -9.39 -8.22 18.32
CA VAL A 106 -7.99 -8.45 17.92
C VAL A 106 -7.10 -8.61 19.15
N ALA A 107 -7.31 -7.83 20.20
CA ALA A 107 -6.53 -7.92 21.43
C ALA A 107 -6.78 -9.22 22.18
N LEU A 108 -8.03 -9.68 22.24
CA LEU A 108 -8.36 -10.97 22.80
C LEU A 108 -7.71 -12.11 22.01
N LEU A 109 -7.78 -12.07 20.67
CA LEU A 109 -7.20 -13.09 19.79
C LEU A 109 -5.66 -13.06 19.75
N ALA A 110 -5.04 -11.92 20.02
CA ALA A 110 -3.59 -11.80 20.07
C ALA A 110 -2.97 -12.63 21.19
N VAL A 111 -3.68 -12.82 22.32
CA VAL A 111 -3.19 -13.60 23.46
C VAL A 111 -2.91 -15.07 23.08
N PRO A 112 -3.90 -15.87 22.64
CA PRO A 112 -3.64 -17.25 22.23
C PRO A 112 -2.71 -17.32 21.02
N TYR A 113 -2.78 -16.36 20.08
CA TYR A 113 -1.91 -16.33 18.91
C TYR A 113 -0.43 -16.17 19.28
N VAL A 114 -0.08 -15.21 20.14
CA VAL A 114 1.31 -14.96 20.55
C VAL A 114 1.84 -16.13 21.38
N LEU A 115 1.06 -16.62 22.35
CA LEU A 115 1.42 -17.77 23.19
C LEU A 115 1.69 -19.04 22.37
N TRP A 116 0.92 -19.25 21.31
CA TRP A 116 1.11 -20.36 20.39
C TRP A 116 2.32 -20.15 19.48
N LEU A 117 2.40 -18.99 18.81
CA LEU A 117 3.39 -18.76 17.76
C LEU A 117 4.83 -18.70 18.31
N ASP A 118 5.05 -18.11 19.49
CA ASP A 118 6.40 -17.99 20.09
C ASP A 118 7.08 -19.33 20.35
N ARG A 119 6.29 -20.42 20.40
CA ARG A 119 6.81 -21.79 20.51
C ARG A 119 7.56 -22.22 19.25
N TYR A 120 7.23 -21.65 18.09
CA TYR A 120 7.76 -22.04 16.79
C TYR A 120 8.70 -20.99 16.18
N LEU A 121 8.75 -19.76 16.71
CA LEU A 121 9.64 -18.73 16.14
C LEU A 121 11.10 -19.02 16.42
N GLU A 122 11.97 -18.96 15.41
CA GLU A 122 13.42 -19.10 15.61
C GLU A 122 13.95 -18.06 16.61
N GLN A 123 13.53 -16.80 16.46
CA GLN A 123 13.82 -15.70 17.38
C GLN A 123 12.51 -15.13 17.97
N PRO A 124 12.07 -15.60 19.16
CA PRO A 124 10.79 -15.17 19.73
C PRO A 124 10.85 -13.76 20.35
N ARG A 125 12.05 -13.24 20.65
CA ARG A 125 12.24 -11.88 21.19
C ARG A 125 12.26 -10.85 20.05
N ASP A 126 11.07 -10.46 19.60
CA ASP A 126 10.90 -9.43 18.55
C ASP A 126 10.77 -8.02 19.13
N GLY A 127 10.54 -7.02 18.27
CA GLY A 127 10.40 -5.62 18.68
C GLY A 127 9.31 -5.38 19.74
N SER A 128 8.24 -6.16 19.74
CA SER A 128 7.18 -6.06 20.75
C SER A 128 7.65 -6.61 22.10
N TRP A 129 8.48 -7.66 22.09
CA TRP A 129 9.17 -8.11 23.30
C TRP A 129 10.11 -7.04 23.84
N HIS A 130 10.93 -6.40 22.99
CA HIS A 130 11.86 -5.36 23.42
C HIS A 130 11.16 -4.13 24.03
N VAL A 131 10.01 -3.72 23.49
CA VAL A 131 9.18 -2.67 24.11
C VAL A 131 8.67 -3.12 25.48
N GLY A 132 8.12 -4.33 25.60
CA GLY A 132 7.62 -4.84 26.88
C GLY A 132 8.72 -5.02 27.93
N ALA A 133 9.88 -5.52 27.53
CA ALA A 133 11.07 -5.68 28.36
C ALA A 133 11.56 -4.33 28.88
N TRP A 134 11.59 -3.30 28.02
CA TRP A 134 11.92 -1.93 28.42
C TRP A 134 10.92 -1.36 29.43
N LEU A 135 9.61 -1.53 29.20
CA LEU A 135 8.55 -1.06 30.12
C LEU A 135 8.59 -1.74 31.49
N THR A 136 9.10 -2.97 31.56
CA THR A 136 9.14 -3.79 32.79
C THR A 136 10.52 -3.85 33.43
N GLY A 137 11.51 -3.12 32.91
CA GLY A 137 12.87 -3.08 33.46
C GLY A 137 13.69 -4.36 33.26
N GLN A 138 13.34 -5.21 32.30
CA GLN A 138 14.10 -6.44 32.00
C GLN A 138 15.42 -6.13 31.28
N ALA A 139 16.43 -6.98 31.47
CA ALA A 139 17.72 -6.87 30.79
C ALA A 139 17.68 -7.40 29.34
N GLY A 140 18.69 -7.02 28.53
CA GLY A 140 18.83 -7.52 27.15
C GLY A 140 17.95 -6.78 26.13
N VAL A 141 17.53 -5.55 26.44
CA VAL A 141 16.79 -4.69 25.53
C VAL A 141 17.71 -4.16 24.43
N ASP A 142 17.33 -4.38 23.18
CA ASP A 142 17.92 -3.71 22.02
C ASP A 142 17.09 -2.46 21.66
N ARG A 143 17.76 -1.30 21.67
CA ARG A 143 17.14 -0.01 21.32
C ARG A 143 16.77 0.06 19.84
N GLU A 144 17.54 -0.56 18.97
CA GLU A 144 17.26 -0.51 17.53
C GLU A 144 15.99 -1.30 17.18
N ALA A 145 15.78 -2.44 17.84
CA ALA A 145 14.53 -3.20 17.76
C ALA A 145 13.31 -2.39 18.22
N ILE A 146 13.43 -1.57 19.28
CA ILE A 146 12.35 -0.66 19.72
C ILE A 146 12.04 0.37 18.63
N TRP A 147 13.06 1.05 18.10
CA TRP A 147 12.85 2.03 17.02
C TRP A 147 12.29 1.41 15.75
N GLY A 148 12.69 0.18 15.42
CA GLY A 148 12.13 -0.61 14.33
C GLY A 148 10.64 -0.92 14.54
N HIS A 149 10.28 -1.33 15.75
CA HIS A 149 8.88 -1.58 16.15
C HIS A 149 8.03 -0.30 16.07
N MET A 150 8.50 0.80 16.64
CA MET A 150 7.79 2.08 16.62
C MET A 150 7.54 2.57 15.19
N ARG A 151 8.54 2.52 14.31
CA ARG A 151 8.37 2.88 12.89
C ARG A 151 7.35 1.98 12.19
N SER A 152 7.43 0.67 12.41
CA SER A 152 6.53 -0.30 11.78
C SER A 152 5.08 -0.09 12.22
N TRP A 153 4.85 0.17 13.50
CA TRP A 153 3.52 0.47 14.02
C TRP A 153 3.04 1.87 13.65
N ALA A 154 3.91 2.87 13.52
CA ALA A 154 3.54 4.18 12.99
C ALA A 154 3.03 4.07 11.54
N VAL A 155 3.69 3.26 10.70
CA VAL A 155 3.21 2.99 9.33
C VAL A 155 1.82 2.36 9.39
N LYS A 156 1.65 1.31 10.21
CA LYS A 156 0.38 0.60 10.30
C LYS A 156 -0.73 1.51 10.84
N ALA A 157 -0.47 2.29 11.89
CA ALA A 157 -1.43 3.22 12.47
C ALA A 157 -1.86 4.29 11.46
N PHE A 158 -0.93 4.87 10.71
CA PHE A 158 -1.27 5.89 9.72
C PHE A 158 -2.08 5.31 8.55
N PHE A 159 -1.53 4.27 7.90
CA PHE A 159 -2.11 3.78 6.66
C PHE A 159 -3.33 2.89 6.84
N LEU A 160 -3.43 2.09 7.91
CA LEU A 160 -4.61 1.25 8.12
C LEU A 160 -5.85 2.11 8.37
N ALA A 161 -5.72 3.19 9.14
CA ALA A 161 -6.82 4.14 9.35
C ALA A 161 -7.29 4.75 8.03
N PHE A 162 -6.34 5.21 7.21
CA PHE A 162 -6.65 5.77 5.89
C PHE A 162 -7.31 4.74 4.95
N MET A 163 -6.78 3.51 4.89
CA MET A 163 -7.33 2.46 4.04
C MET A 163 -8.77 2.13 4.42
N LEU A 164 -9.06 1.94 5.71
CA LEU A 164 -10.42 1.71 6.19
C LEU A 164 -11.36 2.90 5.91
N ALA A 165 -10.85 4.13 6.02
CA ALA A 165 -11.65 5.33 5.75
C ALA A 165 -12.13 5.43 4.30
N VAL A 166 -11.30 5.02 3.33
CA VAL A 166 -11.63 5.17 1.90
C VAL A 166 -12.38 3.97 1.30
N VAL A 167 -12.38 2.81 1.96
CA VAL A 167 -13.04 1.58 1.48
C VAL A 167 -14.54 1.81 1.15
N PRO A 168 -15.37 2.36 2.05
CA PRO A 168 -16.80 2.52 1.78
C PRO A 168 -17.09 3.44 0.59
N GLY A 169 -16.35 4.55 0.48
CA GLY A 169 -16.54 5.52 -0.60
C GLY A 169 -16.25 4.93 -1.97
N ASN A 170 -15.12 4.24 -2.12
CA ASN A 170 -14.74 3.58 -3.38
C ASN A 170 -15.72 2.46 -3.73
N TYR A 171 -16.05 1.62 -2.75
CA TYR A 171 -16.98 0.50 -2.93
C TYR A 171 -18.38 0.98 -3.33
N GLY A 172 -18.96 1.91 -2.58
CA GLY A 172 -20.31 2.40 -2.84
C GLY A 172 -20.40 3.15 -4.17
N SER A 173 -19.38 3.93 -4.53
CA SER A 173 -19.33 4.62 -5.84
C SER A 173 -19.38 3.63 -7.01
N PHE A 174 -18.63 2.53 -6.90
CA PHE A 174 -18.67 1.47 -7.92
C PHE A 174 -20.04 0.77 -7.98
N ILE A 175 -20.62 0.41 -6.83
CA ILE A 175 -21.93 -0.29 -6.78
C ILE A 175 -23.07 0.58 -7.32
N ARG A 176 -23.05 1.89 -7.08
CA ARG A 176 -24.06 2.84 -7.57
C ARG A 176 -23.95 3.17 -9.06
N SER A 177 -22.97 2.60 -9.77
CA SER A 177 -22.77 2.91 -11.18
C SER A 177 -23.93 2.41 -12.05
N ASP A 178 -24.39 3.28 -12.95
CA ASP A 178 -25.45 2.96 -13.90
C ASP A 178 -24.90 2.15 -15.08
N LEU A 179 -25.13 0.83 -15.05
CA LEU A 179 -24.65 -0.10 -16.06
C LEU A 179 -25.31 0.10 -17.44
N THR A 180 -26.45 0.79 -17.52
CA THR A 180 -27.13 1.05 -18.80
C THR A 180 -26.37 2.05 -19.68
N ARG A 181 -25.49 2.84 -19.07
CA ARG A 181 -24.73 3.90 -19.75
C ARG A 181 -23.35 3.48 -20.21
N LEU A 182 -22.98 2.20 -20.06
CA LEU A 182 -21.65 1.69 -20.46
C LEU A 182 -21.42 1.66 -21.98
N VAL A 183 -22.42 2.01 -22.79
CA VAL A 183 -22.24 2.29 -24.22
C VAL A 183 -21.50 3.61 -24.47
N ASP A 184 -21.52 4.53 -23.49
CA ASP A 184 -20.75 5.77 -23.54
C ASP A 184 -19.29 5.50 -23.10
N PRO A 185 -18.29 5.93 -23.91
CA PRO A 185 -16.88 5.64 -23.63
C PRO A 185 -16.39 6.21 -22.30
N VAL A 186 -16.89 7.39 -21.90
CA VAL A 186 -16.49 8.05 -20.65
C VAL A 186 -17.07 7.29 -19.47
N MET A 187 -18.34 6.90 -19.54
CA MET A 187 -18.99 6.13 -18.47
C MET A 187 -18.36 4.74 -18.32
N LEU A 188 -18.05 4.06 -19.43
CA LEU A 188 -17.34 2.79 -19.38
C LEU A 188 -15.94 2.92 -18.79
N ALA A 189 -15.17 3.93 -19.21
CA ALA A 189 -13.84 4.17 -18.67
C ALA A 189 -13.90 4.46 -17.17
N SER A 190 -14.79 5.37 -16.75
CA SER A 190 -15.01 5.70 -15.33
C SER A 190 -15.42 4.49 -14.50
N TRP A 191 -16.30 3.63 -15.03
CA TRP A 191 -16.72 2.40 -14.36
C TRP A 191 -15.56 1.41 -14.16
N LEU A 192 -14.76 1.19 -15.21
CA LEU A 192 -13.57 0.33 -15.15
C LEU A 192 -12.50 0.89 -14.21
N ILE A 193 -12.28 2.21 -14.22
CA ILE A 193 -11.36 2.89 -13.31
C ILE A 193 -11.84 2.75 -11.86
N ALA A 194 -13.13 2.95 -11.59
CA ALA A 194 -13.71 2.75 -10.27
C ALA A 194 -13.53 1.31 -9.77
N LEU A 195 -13.73 0.31 -10.65
CA LEU A 195 -13.45 -1.09 -10.33
C LEU A 195 -11.98 -1.30 -9.93
N MET A 196 -11.03 -0.71 -10.68
CA MET A 196 -9.60 -0.82 -10.36
C MET A 196 -9.28 -0.20 -9.00
N PHE A 197 -9.89 0.92 -8.62
CA PHE A 197 -9.72 1.52 -7.30
C PHE A 197 -10.32 0.65 -6.18
N VAL A 198 -11.49 0.04 -6.39
CA VAL A 198 -12.06 -0.92 -5.43
C VAL A 198 -11.12 -2.10 -5.22
N ILE A 199 -10.53 -2.65 -6.29
CA ILE A 199 -9.54 -3.72 -6.21
C ILE A 199 -8.30 -3.25 -5.44
N ASP A 200 -7.70 -2.13 -5.83
CA ASP A 200 -6.48 -1.57 -5.21
C ASP A 200 -6.66 -1.37 -3.71
N VAL A 201 -7.69 -0.62 -3.33
CA VAL A 201 -7.98 -0.29 -1.93
C VAL A 201 -8.32 -1.54 -1.12
N SER A 202 -9.03 -2.52 -1.70
CA SER A 202 -9.34 -3.77 -1.00
C SER A 202 -8.08 -4.59 -0.71
N PHE A 203 -7.23 -4.80 -1.71
CA PHE A 203 -5.96 -5.51 -1.54
C PHE A 203 -5.04 -4.80 -0.56
N ALA A 204 -4.92 -3.47 -0.66
CA ALA A 204 -4.12 -2.65 0.24
C ALA A 204 -4.62 -2.77 1.69
N SER A 205 -5.94 -2.63 1.91
CA SER A 205 -6.57 -2.78 3.23
C SER A 205 -6.27 -4.14 3.84
N VAL A 206 -6.45 -5.22 3.06
CA VAL A 206 -6.18 -6.58 3.50
C VAL A 206 -4.68 -6.76 3.84
N GLY A 207 -3.76 -6.22 3.04
CA GLY A 207 -2.32 -6.28 3.32
C GLY A 207 -1.89 -5.56 4.60
N TYR A 208 -2.60 -4.48 4.98
CA TYR A 208 -2.39 -3.81 6.26
C TYR A 208 -3.01 -4.55 7.45
N VAL A 209 -4.18 -5.17 7.27
CA VAL A 209 -4.84 -5.95 8.33
C VAL A 209 -4.05 -7.22 8.63
N LEU A 210 -3.74 -8.00 7.59
CA LEU A 210 -3.16 -9.35 7.70
C LEU A 210 -1.63 -9.34 7.75
N THR A 211 -1.04 -8.60 8.68
CA THR A 211 0.42 -8.58 8.93
C THR A 211 0.85 -9.75 9.82
N LEU A 212 0.74 -10.99 9.34
CA LEU A 212 0.95 -12.21 10.13
C LEU A 212 2.16 -13.00 9.62
N ARG A 213 3.01 -13.48 10.54
CA ARG A 213 4.20 -14.28 10.17
C ARG A 213 3.84 -15.56 9.41
N PRO A 214 2.81 -16.34 9.78
CA PRO A 214 2.43 -17.54 9.00
C PRO A 214 1.99 -17.25 7.57
N LEU A 215 1.62 -16.01 7.26
CA LEU A 215 1.27 -15.58 5.90
C LEU A 215 2.46 -14.94 5.15
N ASP A 216 3.67 -14.96 5.75
CA ASP A 216 4.87 -14.28 5.25
C ASP A 216 4.63 -12.80 4.86
N SER A 217 3.69 -12.15 5.55
CA SER A 217 3.22 -10.79 5.26
C SER A 217 3.59 -9.77 6.35
N HIS A 218 4.40 -10.20 7.30
CA HIS A 218 4.90 -9.36 8.38
C HIS A 218 5.84 -8.27 7.86
N ILE A 219 5.92 -7.16 8.59
CA ILE A 219 6.89 -6.09 8.31
C ILE A 219 8.28 -6.60 8.71
N ARG A 220 9.21 -6.67 7.76
CA ARG A 220 10.61 -7.03 8.02
C ARG A 220 11.41 -5.80 8.45
N SER A 221 11.16 -4.67 7.79
CA SER A 221 11.65 -3.35 8.23
C SER A 221 10.72 -2.23 7.76
N ALA A 222 10.75 -1.11 8.49
CA ALA A 222 10.11 0.14 8.10
C ALA A 222 11.15 1.21 7.81
N ASN A 223 10.86 2.07 6.82
CA ASN A 223 11.81 3.04 6.28
C ASN A 223 12.33 3.97 7.39
N PRO A 224 13.65 4.01 7.67
CA PRO A 224 14.23 4.86 8.71
C PRO A 224 14.33 6.34 8.31
N PHE A 225 14.24 6.67 7.02
CA PHE A 225 14.60 8.00 6.54
C PHE A 225 13.42 8.97 6.65
N ALA A 226 13.61 10.08 7.39
CA ALA A 226 12.60 11.13 7.50
C ALA A 226 12.12 11.66 6.13
N ALA A 227 13.04 11.79 5.17
CA ALA A 227 12.70 12.18 3.79
C ALA A 227 11.68 11.25 3.13
N ALA A 228 11.71 9.94 3.43
CA ALA A 228 10.74 8.99 2.90
C ALA A 228 9.34 9.22 3.50
N TRP A 229 9.30 9.48 4.82
CA TRP A 229 8.06 9.81 5.53
C TRP A 229 7.47 11.12 5.00
N THR A 230 8.27 12.17 4.85
CA THR A 230 7.81 13.45 4.29
C THR A 230 7.22 13.28 2.89
N ALA A 231 7.93 12.60 1.98
CA ALA A 231 7.44 12.34 0.63
C ALA A 231 6.13 11.54 0.63
N ALA A 232 5.98 10.58 1.55
CA ALA A 232 4.73 9.83 1.70
C ALA A 232 3.59 10.70 2.25
N LEU A 233 3.81 11.44 3.33
CA LEU A 233 2.76 12.24 3.98
C LEU A 233 2.15 13.28 3.03
N ILE A 234 2.96 13.91 2.18
CA ILE A 234 2.49 14.84 1.13
C ILE A 234 1.42 14.18 0.21
N CYS A 235 1.43 12.85 0.07
CA CYS A 235 0.53 12.10 -0.82
C CYS A 235 -0.70 11.50 -0.13
N TYR A 236 -0.87 11.63 1.20
CA TYR A 236 -1.92 10.92 1.93
C TYR A 236 -2.63 11.82 2.96
N PRO A 237 -3.98 11.74 3.06
CA PRO A 237 -4.72 12.41 4.10
C PRO A 237 -4.20 12.05 5.51
N PRO A 238 -4.22 13.00 6.47
CA PRO A 238 -4.73 14.38 6.35
C PRO A 238 -3.72 15.39 5.79
N PHE A 239 -2.54 14.95 5.35
CA PHE A 239 -1.45 15.84 4.93
C PHE A 239 -1.33 15.96 3.40
N ILE A 240 -2.29 15.40 2.66
CA ILE A 240 -2.29 15.41 1.21
C ILE A 240 -2.27 16.86 0.70
N MET A 241 -1.29 17.19 -0.13
CA MET A 241 -1.11 18.58 -0.59
C MET A 241 -1.74 18.85 -1.96
N MET A 242 -1.96 17.81 -2.76
CA MET A 242 -2.52 17.91 -4.11
C MET A 242 -4.03 17.63 -4.18
N GLU A 243 -4.72 17.64 -3.04
CA GLU A 243 -6.17 17.60 -3.00
C GLU A 243 -6.76 18.96 -3.44
N THR A 244 -8.01 18.97 -3.88
CA THR A 244 -8.72 20.20 -4.26
C THR A 244 -8.67 21.24 -3.13
N GLY A 245 -8.26 22.46 -3.45
CA GLY A 245 -8.04 23.54 -2.48
C GLY A 245 -6.71 23.46 -1.70
N GLY A 246 -5.90 22.42 -1.94
CA GLY A 246 -4.57 22.26 -1.35
C GLY A 246 -3.48 23.10 -2.03
N PRO A 247 -2.29 23.21 -1.43
CA PRO A 247 -1.20 24.04 -1.96
C PRO A 247 -0.59 23.52 -3.27
N LEU A 248 -0.79 22.24 -3.60
CA LEU A 248 -0.37 21.63 -4.87
C LEU A 248 -1.57 21.29 -5.76
N ASP A 249 -2.71 21.95 -5.56
CA ASP A 249 -3.91 21.76 -6.37
C ASP A 249 -3.70 22.30 -7.79
N TYR A 250 -3.65 21.40 -8.77
CA TYR A 250 -3.46 21.70 -10.18
C TYR A 250 -4.78 21.83 -10.96
N HIS A 251 -5.94 21.60 -10.34
CA HIS A 251 -7.23 21.57 -11.03
C HIS A 251 -7.77 22.96 -11.45
N PRO A 252 -7.53 24.08 -10.72
CA PRO A 252 -8.09 25.38 -11.10
C PRO A 252 -7.71 25.81 -12.52
N GLY A 253 -8.72 26.20 -13.31
CA GLY A 253 -8.54 26.60 -14.71
C GLY A 253 -8.33 25.44 -15.69
N THR A 254 -8.46 24.19 -15.24
CA THR A 254 -8.37 22.99 -16.09
C THR A 254 -9.72 22.26 -16.21
N GLN A 255 -9.74 21.19 -17.00
CA GLN A 255 -10.85 20.25 -17.12
C GLN A 255 -10.31 18.83 -17.26
N GLU A 256 -11.18 17.84 -17.13
CA GLU A 256 -10.85 16.45 -17.41
C GLU A 256 -10.89 16.15 -18.93
N TRP A 257 -10.20 15.08 -19.33
CA TRP A 257 -10.07 14.59 -20.70
C TRP A 257 -11.41 14.44 -21.42
N SER A 258 -12.47 14.07 -20.70
CA SER A 258 -13.82 13.90 -21.22
C SER A 258 -14.40 15.22 -21.71
N SER A 259 -14.09 16.34 -21.04
CA SER A 259 -14.48 17.68 -21.47
C SER A 259 -13.66 18.14 -22.68
N TRP A 260 -12.34 17.91 -22.67
CA TRP A 260 -11.46 18.33 -23.76
C TRP A 260 -11.76 17.65 -25.09
N PHE A 261 -12.15 16.38 -25.03
CA PHE A 261 -12.47 15.58 -26.21
C PHE A 261 -13.97 15.41 -26.43
N ALA A 262 -14.80 16.27 -25.82
CA ALA A 262 -16.23 16.30 -26.04
C ALA A 262 -16.54 16.43 -27.54
N GLY A 263 -17.47 15.62 -28.04
CA GLY A 263 -17.82 15.56 -29.46
C GLY A 263 -16.88 14.73 -30.34
N HIS A 264 -15.74 14.25 -29.81
CA HIS A 264 -14.78 13.43 -30.55
C HIS A 264 -14.81 11.96 -30.08
N SER A 265 -15.84 11.22 -30.46
CA SER A 265 -16.12 9.85 -29.95
C SER A 265 -14.93 8.88 -30.06
N VAL A 266 -14.23 8.85 -31.19
CA VAL A 266 -13.07 7.96 -31.38
C VAL A 266 -11.94 8.31 -30.41
N LEU A 267 -11.69 9.61 -30.20
CA LEU A 267 -10.66 10.06 -29.29
C LEU A 267 -11.03 9.72 -27.83
N LEU A 268 -12.31 9.85 -27.47
CA LEU A 268 -12.79 9.44 -26.15
C LEU A 268 -12.58 7.94 -25.89
N TRP A 269 -12.83 7.08 -26.89
CA TRP A 269 -12.56 5.65 -26.78
C TRP A 269 -11.08 5.35 -26.58
N LEU A 270 -10.21 5.94 -27.41
CA LEU A 270 -8.76 5.72 -27.33
C LEU A 270 -8.17 6.24 -26.02
N TRP A 271 -8.57 7.44 -25.59
CA TRP A 271 -8.07 8.05 -24.36
C TRP A 271 -8.60 7.35 -23.11
N GLY A 272 -9.89 7.01 -23.10
CA GLY A 272 -10.50 6.21 -22.04
C GLY A 272 -9.81 4.85 -21.89
N ALA A 273 -9.53 4.16 -23.01
CA ALA A 273 -8.79 2.90 -22.99
C ALA A 273 -7.36 3.06 -22.42
N ALA A 274 -6.67 4.15 -22.75
CA ALA A 274 -5.35 4.44 -22.19
C ALA A 274 -5.41 4.66 -20.67
N LEU A 275 -6.38 5.43 -20.17
CA LEU A 275 -6.59 5.67 -18.74
C LEU A 275 -6.96 4.39 -17.98
N VAL A 276 -7.80 3.54 -18.57
CA VAL A 276 -8.13 2.22 -18.04
C VAL A 276 -6.88 1.33 -17.99
N ALA A 277 -6.06 1.31 -19.04
CA ALA A 277 -4.82 0.54 -19.06
C ALA A 277 -3.84 1.00 -17.96
N LEU A 278 -3.70 2.32 -17.76
CA LEU A 278 -2.85 2.88 -16.71
C LEU A 278 -3.34 2.50 -15.31
N THR A 279 -4.64 2.61 -15.05
CA THR A 279 -5.24 2.22 -13.76
C THR A 279 -5.20 0.72 -13.53
N ALA A 280 -5.33 -0.09 -14.59
CA ALA A 280 -5.14 -1.53 -14.52
C ALA A 280 -3.70 -1.90 -14.14
N ILE A 281 -2.68 -1.24 -14.71
CA ILE A 281 -1.27 -1.46 -14.30
C ILE A 281 -1.06 -1.04 -12.84
N TYR A 282 -1.66 0.08 -12.44
CA TYR A 282 -1.60 0.56 -11.06
C TYR A 282 -2.20 -0.47 -10.07
N ALA A 283 -3.42 -0.96 -10.32
CA ALA A 283 -4.06 -1.97 -9.50
C ALA A 283 -3.31 -3.33 -9.56
N TRP A 284 -2.80 -3.71 -10.73
CA TRP A 284 -2.01 -4.94 -10.89
C TRP A 284 -0.75 -4.94 -10.03
N ALA A 285 -0.10 -3.78 -9.87
CA ALA A 285 1.06 -3.65 -8.97
C ALA A 285 0.69 -3.97 -7.51
N THR A 286 -0.46 -3.49 -7.04
CA THR A 286 -0.97 -3.79 -5.70
C THR A 286 -1.39 -5.25 -5.56
N VAL A 287 -2.10 -5.79 -6.55
CA VAL A 287 -2.49 -7.21 -6.59
C VAL A 287 -1.26 -8.13 -6.57
N ALA A 288 -0.20 -7.80 -7.30
CA ALA A 288 1.03 -8.58 -7.33
C ALA A 288 1.69 -8.65 -5.94
N PHE A 289 1.67 -7.55 -5.17
CA PHE A 289 2.13 -7.56 -3.77
C PHE A 289 1.24 -8.44 -2.87
N GLY A 290 -0.07 -8.45 -3.11
CA GLY A 290 -1.03 -9.23 -2.36
C GLY A 290 -0.99 -8.89 -0.86
N LEU A 291 -0.91 -9.91 0.00
CA LEU A 291 -0.83 -9.75 1.46
C LEU A 291 0.41 -8.96 1.92
N ARG A 292 1.42 -8.83 1.07
CA ARG A 292 2.68 -8.12 1.38
C ARG A 292 2.62 -6.63 1.05
N PHE A 293 1.53 -6.14 0.47
CA PHE A 293 1.39 -4.73 0.15
C PHE A 293 1.47 -3.86 1.40
N SER A 294 2.35 -2.85 1.38
CA SER A 294 2.42 -1.81 2.40
C SER A 294 3.38 -0.71 1.97
N ASN A 295 3.00 0.54 2.22
CA ASN A 295 3.85 1.71 2.08
C ASN A 295 4.97 1.75 3.12
N LEU A 296 6.10 2.37 2.76
CA LEU A 296 7.25 2.63 3.65
C LEU A 296 7.86 1.39 4.32
N THR A 297 7.56 0.18 3.86
CA THR A 297 8.02 -1.06 4.49
C THR A 297 8.70 -1.99 3.51
N HIS A 298 9.64 -2.78 4.01
CA HIS A 298 10.14 -3.96 3.32
C HIS A 298 9.37 -5.19 3.82
N ARG A 299 8.63 -5.84 2.91
CA ARG A 299 7.91 -7.10 3.15
C ARG A 299 8.23 -8.16 2.10
N GLY A 300 9.42 -8.07 1.51
CA GLY A 300 9.85 -8.89 0.38
C GLY A 300 9.91 -8.12 -0.92
N ILE A 301 10.83 -8.56 -1.78
CA ILE A 301 11.11 -7.96 -3.07
C ILE A 301 10.37 -8.74 -4.16
N LEU A 302 9.63 -8.02 -4.99
CA LEU A 302 8.95 -8.59 -6.15
C LEU A 302 9.76 -8.29 -7.41
N THR A 303 9.91 -9.31 -8.26
CA THR A 303 10.68 -9.26 -9.50
C THR A 303 9.87 -9.73 -10.72
N HIS A 304 8.58 -10.03 -10.53
CA HIS A 304 7.66 -10.56 -11.54
C HIS A 304 6.42 -9.68 -11.69
N GLY A 305 5.55 -10.03 -12.64
CA GLY A 305 4.37 -9.25 -12.96
C GLY A 305 4.75 -7.84 -13.45
N PRO A 306 4.14 -6.76 -12.95
CA PRO A 306 4.45 -5.41 -13.40
C PRO A 306 5.86 -4.97 -12.95
N TYR A 307 6.42 -5.60 -11.90
CA TYR A 307 7.78 -5.34 -11.43
C TYR A 307 8.87 -5.90 -12.36
N ALA A 308 8.53 -6.73 -13.35
CA ALA A 308 9.49 -7.11 -14.39
C ALA A 308 9.79 -5.96 -15.37
N TRP A 309 8.92 -4.94 -15.45
CA TRP A 309 8.98 -3.86 -16.43
C TRP A 309 9.53 -2.55 -15.85
N SER A 310 9.18 -2.26 -14.60
CA SER A 310 9.57 -1.05 -13.86
C SER A 310 9.76 -1.39 -12.39
N ARG A 311 10.65 -0.65 -11.70
CA ARG A 311 10.77 -0.75 -10.23
C ARG A 311 9.54 -0.20 -9.50
N HIS A 312 8.87 0.78 -10.12
CA HIS A 312 7.71 1.46 -9.55
C HIS A 312 6.57 1.58 -10.58
N PRO A 313 5.96 0.46 -11.00
CA PRO A 313 4.90 0.47 -12.00
C PRO A 313 3.69 1.30 -11.54
N ALA A 314 3.29 1.17 -10.27
CA ALA A 314 2.21 1.97 -9.70
C ALA A 314 2.47 3.48 -9.78
N TYR A 315 3.65 3.94 -9.37
CA TYR A 315 3.97 5.38 -9.39
C TYR A 315 4.04 5.93 -10.81
N LEU A 316 4.60 5.16 -11.76
CA LEU A 316 4.66 5.57 -13.15
C LEU A 316 3.26 5.69 -13.75
N SER A 317 2.44 4.65 -13.61
CA SER A 317 1.09 4.63 -14.18
C SER A 317 0.18 5.67 -13.55
N LYS A 318 0.29 5.91 -12.24
CA LYS A 318 -0.48 6.94 -11.54
C LYS A 318 -0.14 8.35 -12.02
N ASN A 319 1.14 8.65 -12.21
CA ASN A 319 1.54 9.95 -12.73
C ASN A 319 1.07 10.15 -14.17
N LEU A 320 1.31 9.16 -15.04
CA LEU A 320 0.81 9.23 -16.42
C LEU A 320 -0.71 9.38 -16.47
N PHE A 321 -1.43 8.70 -15.58
CA PHE A 321 -2.89 8.83 -15.48
C PHE A 321 -3.29 10.27 -15.20
N TRP A 322 -2.71 10.94 -14.20
CA TRP A 322 -3.03 12.34 -13.89
C TRP A 322 -2.67 13.31 -15.02
N TRP A 323 -1.53 13.12 -15.69
CA TRP A 323 -1.18 13.92 -16.85
C TRP A 323 -2.18 13.76 -18.00
N LEU A 324 -2.64 12.53 -18.27
CA LEU A 324 -3.57 12.24 -19.37
C LEU A 324 -5.03 12.53 -19.01
N SER A 325 -5.42 12.46 -17.74
CA SER A 325 -6.78 12.75 -17.28
C SER A 325 -7.02 14.26 -17.26
N THR A 326 -6.05 15.04 -16.78
CA THR A 326 -6.21 16.50 -16.64
C THR A 326 -5.76 17.30 -17.86
N LEU A 327 -4.72 16.83 -18.58
CA LEU A 327 -4.11 17.56 -19.70
C LEU A 327 -3.79 19.03 -19.33
N PRO A 328 -2.94 19.28 -18.31
CA PRO A 328 -2.84 20.58 -17.64
C PRO A 328 -2.29 21.73 -18.51
N LEU A 329 -1.84 21.43 -19.74
CA LEU A 329 -1.47 22.41 -20.75
C LEU A 329 -2.70 23.09 -21.39
N LEU A 330 -3.86 22.43 -21.35
CA LEU A 330 -5.14 22.97 -21.80
C LEU A 330 -5.82 23.71 -20.64
N THR A 331 -6.42 24.86 -20.93
CA THR A 331 -7.00 25.75 -19.92
C THR A 331 -8.36 26.27 -20.34
N THR A 332 -9.30 26.34 -19.40
CA THR A 332 -10.57 27.08 -19.54
C THR A 332 -10.47 28.50 -18.98
N GLY A 333 -9.33 28.84 -18.37
CA GLY A 333 -9.03 30.17 -17.86
C GLY A 333 -8.00 30.88 -18.74
N SER A 334 -6.99 31.44 -18.09
CA SER A 334 -5.90 32.14 -18.74
C SER A 334 -4.73 31.20 -19.08
N LEU A 335 -3.81 31.68 -19.93
CA LEU A 335 -2.52 31.01 -20.18
C LEU A 335 -1.71 30.84 -18.87
N VAL A 336 -1.85 31.78 -17.94
CA VAL A 336 -1.21 31.69 -16.62
C VAL A 336 -1.75 30.50 -15.84
N ASP A 337 -3.04 30.20 -15.96
CA ASP A 337 -3.64 29.02 -15.31
C ASP A 337 -3.10 27.72 -15.92
N ALA A 338 -2.95 27.64 -17.25
CA ALA A 338 -2.32 26.49 -17.91
C ALA A 338 -0.88 26.26 -17.42
N MET A 339 -0.08 27.34 -17.37
CA MET A 339 1.30 27.29 -16.89
C MET A 339 1.36 26.85 -15.42
N ARG A 340 0.48 27.39 -14.58
CA ARG A 340 0.41 27.05 -13.16
C ARG A 340 0.03 25.59 -12.96
N ALA A 341 -1.05 25.13 -13.60
CA ALA A 341 -1.51 23.74 -13.51
C ALA A 341 -0.41 22.77 -13.99
N THR A 342 0.26 23.08 -15.10
CA THR A 342 1.35 22.26 -15.64
C THR A 342 2.55 22.20 -14.69
N LEU A 343 2.95 23.34 -14.12
CA LEU A 343 4.05 23.40 -13.16
C LEU A 343 3.71 22.63 -11.87
N LEU A 344 2.49 22.79 -11.35
CA LEU A 344 2.04 22.07 -10.16
C LEU A 344 1.96 20.56 -10.42
N MET A 345 1.46 20.13 -11.57
CA MET A 345 1.48 18.71 -11.97
C MET A 345 2.92 18.17 -12.08
N ALA A 346 3.87 18.97 -12.56
CA ALA A 346 5.29 18.60 -12.57
C ALA A 346 5.87 18.47 -11.15
N VAL A 347 5.50 19.37 -10.23
CA VAL A 347 5.87 19.28 -8.81
C VAL A 347 5.29 18.02 -8.18
N VAL A 348 4.01 17.73 -8.40
CA VAL A 348 3.36 16.48 -7.95
C VAL A 348 4.11 15.26 -8.47
N SER A 349 4.50 15.26 -9.74
CA SER A 349 5.32 14.19 -10.32
C SER A 349 6.70 14.08 -9.66
N GLY A 350 7.31 15.21 -9.32
CA GLY A 350 8.55 15.29 -8.55
C GLY A 350 8.43 14.67 -7.16
N VAL A 351 7.30 14.85 -6.46
CA VAL A 351 7.05 14.20 -5.16
C VAL A 351 7.02 12.68 -5.29
N TYR A 352 6.36 12.14 -6.33
CA TYR A 352 6.34 10.69 -6.58
C TYR A 352 7.71 10.14 -6.96
N TYR A 353 8.50 10.90 -7.72
CA TYR A 353 9.90 10.55 -8.00
C TYR A 353 10.74 10.53 -6.72
N TRP A 354 10.59 11.52 -5.85
CA TRP A 354 11.27 11.57 -4.55
C TRP A 354 10.89 10.39 -3.66
N ARG A 355 9.60 10.04 -3.64
CA ARG A 355 9.08 8.88 -2.93
C ARG A 355 9.67 7.57 -3.47
N ALA A 356 9.72 7.40 -4.79
CA ALA A 356 10.39 6.27 -5.42
C ALA A 356 11.84 6.16 -4.94
N LYS A 357 12.63 7.24 -5.04
CA LYS A 357 14.06 7.22 -4.66
C LYS A 357 14.32 6.93 -3.19
N THR A 358 13.49 7.45 -2.30
CA THR A 358 13.61 7.16 -0.87
C THR A 358 13.20 5.73 -0.52
N GLU A 359 12.27 5.14 -1.27
CA GLU A 359 11.94 3.71 -1.21
C GLU A 359 13.10 2.84 -1.73
N GLU A 360 13.67 3.16 -2.90
CA GLU A 360 14.85 2.47 -3.45
C GLU A 360 16.04 2.51 -2.48
N ARG A 361 16.22 3.63 -1.78
CA ARG A 361 17.28 3.79 -0.76
C ARG A 361 17.10 2.83 0.42
N HIS A 362 15.88 2.68 0.92
CA HIS A 362 15.57 1.76 2.01
C HIS A 362 15.69 0.30 1.56
N LEU A 363 15.10 -0.04 0.42
CA LEU A 363 15.17 -1.39 -0.12
C LEU A 363 16.60 -1.78 -0.52
N GLY A 364 17.44 -0.81 -0.91
CA GLY A 364 18.87 -1.01 -1.23
C GLY A 364 19.71 -1.58 -0.09
N LEU A 365 19.22 -1.56 1.15
CA LEU A 365 19.83 -2.25 2.28
C LEU A 365 19.77 -3.78 2.11
N ASP A 366 18.75 -4.29 1.41
CA ASP A 366 18.58 -5.72 1.10
C ASP A 366 19.42 -6.15 -0.12
N PRO A 367 20.29 -7.18 0.00
CA PRO A 367 21.05 -7.73 -1.12
C PRO A 367 20.21 -8.15 -2.32
N THR A 368 19.03 -8.74 -2.07
CA THR A 368 18.07 -9.18 -3.10
C THR A 368 17.59 -7.99 -3.93
N TYR A 369 17.30 -6.86 -3.27
CA TYR A 369 16.88 -5.65 -3.97
C TYR A 369 18.03 -5.05 -4.79
N ARG A 370 19.27 -5.08 -4.29
CA ARG A 370 20.42 -4.61 -5.07
C ARG A 370 20.61 -5.43 -6.34
N ALA A 371 20.48 -6.76 -6.24
CA ALA A 371 20.53 -7.65 -7.39
C ALA A 371 19.41 -7.35 -8.40
N TYR A 372 18.17 -7.20 -7.91
CA TYR A 372 17.02 -6.82 -8.72
C TYR A 372 17.20 -5.45 -9.39
N SER A 373 17.65 -4.43 -8.64
CA SER A 373 17.88 -3.07 -9.15
C SER A 373 18.95 -3.06 -10.25
N GLY A 374 20.04 -3.81 -10.06
CA GLY A 374 21.07 -3.98 -11.10
C GLY A 374 20.53 -4.68 -12.35
N TRP A 375 19.70 -5.72 -12.19
CA TRP A 375 19.02 -6.38 -13.31
C TRP A 375 18.08 -5.42 -14.05
N MET A 376 17.25 -4.66 -13.31
CA MET A 376 16.31 -3.68 -13.86
C MET A 376 17.03 -2.57 -14.63
N ALA A 377 18.15 -2.07 -14.11
CA ALA A 377 18.96 -1.08 -14.80
C ALA A 377 19.44 -1.60 -16.16
N ARG A 378 19.78 -2.89 -16.29
CA ARG A 378 20.24 -3.47 -17.56
C ARG A 378 19.08 -3.79 -18.51
N ARG A 379 18.04 -4.46 -18.02
CA ARG A 379 17.03 -5.13 -18.85
C ARG A 379 15.65 -4.49 -18.84
N GLY A 380 15.33 -3.66 -17.84
CA GLY A 380 14.00 -3.08 -17.68
C GLY A 380 13.59 -2.21 -18.86
N ALA A 381 12.33 -2.32 -19.27
CA ALA A 381 11.80 -1.59 -20.42
C ALA A 381 11.86 -0.06 -20.21
N VAL A 382 11.49 0.41 -19.02
CA VAL A 382 11.51 1.85 -18.70
C VAL A 382 12.92 2.43 -18.72
N PRO A 383 13.93 1.86 -18.01
CA PRO A 383 15.31 2.34 -18.14
C PRO A 383 15.85 2.29 -19.57
N ARG A 384 15.50 1.27 -20.36
CA ARG A 384 15.91 1.18 -21.77
C ARG A 384 15.31 2.31 -22.61
N PHE A 385 14.03 2.59 -22.42
CA PHE A 385 13.35 3.70 -23.10
C PHE A 385 13.99 5.05 -22.75
N VAL A 386 14.23 5.31 -21.46
CA VAL A 386 14.90 6.55 -21.00
C VAL A 386 16.31 6.66 -21.56
N ARG A 387 17.07 5.57 -21.60
CA ARG A 387 18.42 5.58 -22.20
C ARG A 387 18.39 5.86 -23.69
N TRP A 388 17.46 5.25 -24.41
CA TRP A 388 17.25 5.49 -25.84
C TRP A 388 16.90 6.96 -26.09
N LEU A 389 16.00 7.53 -25.29
CA LEU A 389 15.61 8.94 -25.37
C LEU A 389 16.78 9.90 -25.10
N LEU A 390 17.66 9.57 -24.15
CA LEU A 390 18.79 10.40 -23.73
C LEU A 390 20.11 10.09 -24.46
N GLY A 391 20.15 9.10 -25.36
CA GLY A 391 21.37 8.66 -26.03
C GLY A 391 22.46 8.09 -25.11
N THR A 392 22.10 7.51 -23.96
CA THR A 392 23.08 7.02 -22.97
C THR A 392 23.37 5.52 -23.10
N PRO A 393 24.65 5.09 -22.96
CA PRO A 393 25.02 3.67 -23.09
C PRO A 393 24.49 2.83 -21.93
N ALA A 394 24.40 1.51 -22.15
CA ALA A 394 24.00 0.58 -21.10
C ALA A 394 25.04 0.57 -19.96
N PRO A 395 24.61 0.42 -18.69
CA PRO A 395 25.55 0.32 -17.58
C PRO A 395 26.46 -0.90 -17.72
N VAL A 396 27.76 -0.70 -17.50
CA VAL A 396 28.81 -1.75 -17.55
C VAL A 396 28.64 -2.72 -16.38
N THR A 397 28.93 -4.01 -16.62
CA THR A 397 28.96 -5.05 -15.59
C THR A 397 30.09 -4.76 -14.59
N VAL A 398 29.74 -4.50 -13.34
CA VAL A 398 30.66 -4.72 -12.22
C VAL A 398 30.26 -6.05 -11.64
N ASP A 399 31.05 -7.09 -11.92
CA ASP A 399 30.85 -8.39 -11.30
C ASP A 399 30.95 -8.22 -9.79
N ALA A 400 29.93 -8.67 -9.07
CA ALA A 400 30.02 -8.77 -7.62
C ALA A 400 31.15 -9.77 -7.30
N PRO A 401 32.01 -9.51 -6.29
CA PRO A 401 33.00 -10.48 -5.88
C PRO A 401 32.30 -11.80 -5.56
N GLN A 402 32.78 -12.88 -6.18
CA GLN A 402 32.31 -14.23 -5.91
C GLN A 402 32.46 -14.48 -4.41
N VAL A 403 31.33 -14.57 -3.71
CA VAL A 403 31.32 -15.12 -2.35
C VAL A 403 31.57 -16.61 -2.54
N ALA A 404 32.79 -17.04 -2.22
CA ALA A 404 33.14 -18.45 -2.17
C ALA A 404 32.18 -19.17 -1.20
N ALA A 405 31.67 -20.31 -1.65
CA ALA A 405 30.70 -21.15 -0.96
C ALA A 405 31.22 -21.71 0.37
#